data_AF-A0A0S3EVV5-F1
#
_entry.id   AF-A0A0S3EVV5-F1
#
_cell.length_a   1.000
_cell.length_b   1.000
_cell.length_c   1.000
_cell.angle_alpha   90.00
_cell.angle_beta   90.00
_cell.angle_gamma   90.00
#
_symmetry.space_group_name_H-M   'P 1'
#
loop_
_entity.id
_entity.type
_entity.pdbx_description
1 polymer ?
#
loop_
_entity_poly.entity_id
_entity_poly.type
_entity_poly.pdbx_seq_one_letter_code
_entity_poly.pdbx_strand_id
1 'polypeptide(L)' 'MMIAYASRIGTGRDLDALRAAGWRLVVSARGVLRAEGFRYALDNGAWTSFRRGEPSHVAAFERLAGRITL' A
#
# COMPACT_ATOMS: atom_id res chain seq x y z
N MET A 1 -15.93 -14.59 4.43
CA MET A 1 -15.65 -14.05 3.08
C MET A 1 -14.19 -13.64 3.02
N MET A 2 -13.46 -14.05 1.97
CA MET A 2 -12.04 -13.75 1.78
C MET A 2 -11.90 -12.43 1.00
N ILE A 3 -11.00 -11.53 1.42
CA ILE A 3 -10.66 -10.31 0.68
C ILE A 3 -9.19 -10.41 0.27
N ALA A 4 -8.93 -10.47 -1.03
CA ALA A 4 -7.58 -10.55 -1.55
C ALA A 4 -6.96 -9.15 -1.71
N TYR A 5 -5.66 -9.08 -1.43
CA TYR A 5 -4.86 -7.87 -1.55
C TYR A 5 -3.62 -8.14 -2.40
N ALA A 6 -3.27 -7.20 -3.27
CA ALA A 6 -2.02 -7.22 -4.03
C ALA A 6 -1.16 -6.00 -3.69
N SER A 7 0.15 -6.19 -3.55
CA SER A 7 1.08 -5.08 -3.45
C SER A 7 1.47 -4.58 -4.84
N ARG A 8 1.72 -3.27 -4.96
CA ARG A 8 2.14 -2.69 -6.24
C ARG A 8 3.62 -2.97 -6.48
N ILE A 9 3.90 -3.80 -7.48
CA ILE A 9 5.24 -4.02 -8.03
C ILE A 9 5.25 -3.57 -9.49
N GLY A 10 6.06 -2.56 -9.84
CA GLY A 10 6.27 -2.15 -11.24
C GLY A 10 5.22 -1.21 -11.85
N THR A 11 4.84 -1.46 -13.11
CA THR A 11 4.25 -0.47 -14.05
C THR A 11 2.73 -0.37 -14.03
N GLY A 12 2.02 -1.10 -13.17
CA GLY A 12 0.55 -1.00 -13.03
C GLY A 12 -0.26 -1.64 -14.17
N ARG A 13 0.29 -2.66 -14.85
CA ARG A 13 -0.35 -3.30 -16.02
C ARG A 13 -1.62 -4.09 -15.69
N ASP A 14 -1.74 -4.63 -14.48
CA ASP A 14 -2.83 -5.56 -14.13
C ASP A 14 -3.92 -4.94 -13.24
N LEU A 15 -3.99 -3.61 -13.15
CA LEU A 15 -4.96 -2.95 -12.27
C LEU A 15 -6.40 -3.26 -12.65
N ASP A 16 -6.74 -3.33 -13.94
CA ASP A 16 -8.12 -3.62 -14.36
C ASP A 16 -8.52 -5.06 -14.01
N ALA A 17 -7.61 -6.02 -14.16
CA ALA A 17 -7.84 -7.40 -13.76
C ALA A 17 -8.07 -7.53 -12.24
N LEU A 18 -7.29 -6.81 -11.43
CA LEU A 18 -7.49 -6.77 -9.98
C LEU A 18 -8.84 -6.16 -9.60
N ARG A 19 -9.28 -5.08 -10.28
CA ARG A 19 -10.62 -4.50 -10.04
C ARG A 19 -11.72 -5.47 -10.41
N ALA A 20 -11.63 -6.09 -11.58
CA ALA A 20 -12.62 -7.06 -12.05
C ALA A 20 -12.76 -8.26 -11.11
N ALA A 21 -11.66 -8.69 -10.47
CA ALA A 21 -11.67 -9.76 -9.48
C ALA A 21 -12.14 -9.31 -8.07
N GLY A 22 -12.41 -8.02 -7.86
CA GLY A 22 -12.82 -7.47 -6.56
C GLY A 22 -11.67 -7.37 -5.54
N TRP A 23 -10.41 -7.38 -6.00
CA TRP A 23 -9.24 -7.30 -5.15
C TRP A 23 -9.00 -5.86 -4.66
N ARG A 24 -8.17 -5.74 -3.62
CA ARG A 24 -7.72 -4.47 -3.03
C ARG A 24 -6.20 -4.32 -3.17
N LEU A 25 -5.69 -3.12 -2.90
CA LEU A 25 -4.24 -2.88 -2.92
C LEU A 25 -3.65 -2.78 -1.52
N VAL A 26 -2.40 -3.21 -1.36
CA VAL A 26 -1.54 -2.78 -0.27
C VAL A 26 -0.61 -1.70 -0.80
N VAL A 27 -0.63 -0.52 -0.18
CA VAL A 27 0.17 0.64 -0.57
C VAL A 27 1.15 0.95 0.54
N SER A 28 2.45 1.05 0.22
CA SER A 28 3.46 1.41 1.20
C SER A 28 3.37 2.89 1.56
N ALA A 29 3.43 3.21 2.84
CA ALA A 29 3.62 4.57 3.35
C ALA A 29 5.03 5.12 3.06
N ARG A 30 5.98 4.24 2.69
CA ARG A 30 7.28 4.63 2.16
C ARG A 30 7.13 5.08 0.71
N GLY A 31 7.07 6.39 0.50
CA GLY A 31 7.04 7.01 -0.83
C GLY A 31 5.69 7.64 -1.19
N VAL A 32 5.33 7.61 -2.47
CA VAL A 32 4.10 8.24 -2.97
C VAL A 32 2.90 7.32 -2.76
N LEU A 33 1.88 7.81 -2.05
CA LEU A 33 0.62 7.10 -1.86
C LEU A 33 -0.14 7.02 -3.20
N ARG A 34 -0.17 5.83 -3.80
CA ARG A 34 -0.86 5.57 -5.07
C ARG A 34 -1.89 4.46 -4.89
N ALA A 35 -3.09 4.84 -4.49
CA ALA A 35 -4.21 3.91 -4.32
C ALA A 35 -4.90 3.54 -5.65
N GLU A 36 -4.67 4.30 -6.73
CA GLU A 36 -5.21 4.02 -8.08
C GLU A 36 -6.75 3.81 -8.07
N GLY A 37 -7.46 4.48 -7.16
CA GLY A 37 -8.91 4.35 -6.98
C GLY A 37 -9.38 3.07 -6.25
N PHE A 38 -8.48 2.21 -5.78
CA PHE A 38 -8.84 1.03 -5.00
C PHE A 38 -9.12 1.38 -3.54
N ARG A 39 -9.96 0.58 -2.88
CA ARG A 39 -9.84 0.40 -1.43
C ARG A 39 -8.51 -0.27 -1.13
N TYR A 40 -7.80 0.20 -0.11
CA TYR A 40 -6.44 -0.24 0.15
C TYR A 40 -6.15 -0.44 1.63
N ALA A 41 -5.10 -1.20 1.90
CA ALA A 41 -4.42 -1.28 3.19
C ALA A 41 -3.08 -0.53 3.12
N LEU A 42 -2.62 -0.02 4.25
CA LEU A 42 -1.29 0.59 4.35
C LEU A 42 -0.26 -0.45 4.81
N ASP A 43 0.88 -0.48 4.13
CA ASP A 43 2.11 -1.10 4.60
C ASP A 43 3.02 -0.01 5.19
N ASN A 44 3.62 -0.25 6.36
CA ASN A 44 4.50 0.72 6.99
C ASN A 44 5.87 0.84 6.30
N GLY A 45 6.23 -0.13 5.44
CA GLY A 45 7.47 -0.14 4.70
C GLY A 45 8.70 -0.51 5.54
N ALA A 46 8.54 -0.95 6.80
CA ALA A 46 9.65 -1.20 7.72
C ALA A 46 10.65 -2.23 7.17
N TRP A 47 10.16 -3.30 6.55
CA TRP A 47 11.01 -4.32 5.92
C TRP A 47 11.87 -3.73 4.80
N THR A 48 11.30 -2.85 3.98
CA THR A 48 12.03 -2.22 2.88
C THR A 48 13.09 -1.25 3.40
N SER A 49 12.78 -0.44 4.41
CA SER A 49 13.76 0.46 5.06
C SER A 49 14.92 -0.33 5.68
N PHE A 50 14.61 -1.41 6.41
CA PHE A 50 15.63 -2.30 6.99
C PHE A 50 16.57 -2.87 5.91
N ARG A 51 16.02 -3.39 4.81
CA ARG A 51 16.81 -3.94 3.70
C ARG A 51 17.69 -2.91 3.00
N ARG A 52 17.38 -1.62 3.09
CA ARG A 52 18.12 -0.54 2.44
C ARG A 52 19.04 0.23 3.39
N GLY A 53 19.05 -0.11 4.68
CA GLY A 53 19.79 0.65 5.69
C GLY A 53 19.24 2.07 5.88
N GLU A 54 17.95 2.28 5.59
CA GLU A 54 17.30 3.58 5.72
C GLU A 54 16.54 3.68 7.06
N PRO A 55 16.37 4.89 7.62
CA PRO A 55 15.51 5.11 8.78
C PRO A 55 14.05 4.68 8.52
N SER A 56 13.35 4.32 9.58
CA SER A 56 11.91 4.02 9.52
C SER A 56 11.08 5.30 9.34
N HIS A 57 10.03 5.25 8.53
CA HIS A 57 9.14 6.38 8.25
C HIS A 57 7.90 6.42 9.17
N VAL A 58 8.06 6.09 10.46
CA VAL A 58 6.94 5.87 11.41
C VAL A 58 5.99 7.06 11.46
N ALA A 59 6.49 8.29 11.64
CA ALA A 59 5.63 9.47 11.72
C ALA A 59 4.82 9.71 10.43
N ALA A 60 5.35 9.35 9.26
CA ALA A 60 4.60 9.44 8.01
C ALA A 60 3.50 8.37 7.92
N PHE A 61 3.81 7.15 8.37
CA PHE A 61 2.82 6.09 8.48
C PHE A 61 1.68 6.45 9.44
N GLU A 62 1.98 6.94 10.64
CA GLU A 62 0.96 7.34 11.63
C GLU A 62 0.03 8.43 11.09
N ARG A 63 0.58 9.46 10.44
CA ARG A 63 -0.23 10.50 9.78
C ARG A 63 -1.15 9.93 8.69
N LEU A 64 -0.69 8.95 7.92
CA LEU A 64 -1.50 8.32 6.88
C LEU A 64 -2.55 7.38 7.47
N ALA A 65 -2.21 6.61 8.50
CA ALA A 65 -3.12 5.73 9.22
C ALA A 65 -4.29 6.51 9.85
N GLY A 66 -4.01 7.69 10.41
CA GLY A 66 -5.04 8.60 10.93
C GLY A 66 -6.00 9.15 9.85
N ARG A 67 -5.64 9.09 8.57
CA ARG A 67 -6.48 9.57 7.45
C ARG A 67 -7.37 8.48 6.83
N ILE A 68 -7.05 7.21 7.06
CA ILE A 68 -7.76 6.07 6.44
C ILE A 68 -8.62 5.28 7.43
N THR A 69 -8.52 5.60 8.71
CA THR A 69 -9.39 5.05 9.76
C THR A 69 -10.66 5.91 9.81
N LEU A 70 -11.78 5.36 9.34
CA LEU A 70 -13.14 5.78 9.71
C LEU A 70 -13.60 4.91 10.89
#